data_AF-A0A7C5NDH7-F1
#
_entry.id   AF-A0A7C5NDH7-F1
#
_cell.length_a   1.000
_cell.length_b   1.000
_cell.length_c   1.000
_cell.angle_alpha   90.00
_cell.angle_beta   90.00
_cell.angle_gamma   90.00
#
_symmetry.space_group_name_H-M   'P 1'
#
loop_
_entity.id
_entity.type
_entity.pdbx_description
1 polymer ?
#
loop_
_entity_poly.entity_id
_entity_poly.type
_entity_poly.pdbx_seq_one_letter_code
_entity_poly.pdbx_strand_id
1 'polypeptide(L)'
;GVLEHFAVRDSLAVIVAISNQHQIRLICENINSFNADINTIVKVRNSSEGDVISDLNINNIINSRDMVSDILVERALECKLP
;
A
#
# COMPACT_ATOMS: atom_id res chain seq x y z
N GLY A 1 -20.88 3.39 -2.25
CA GLY A 1 -20.01 3.73 -1.09
C GLY A 1 -19.23 5.01 -1.34
N VAL A 2 -18.58 5.63 -0.34
CA VAL A 2 -17.96 6.99 -0.47
C VAL A 2 -16.96 7.11 -1.63
N LEU A 3 -16.31 6.00 -2.00
CA LEU A 3 -15.36 5.92 -3.10
C LEU A 3 -15.99 5.95 -4.50
N GLU A 4 -17.30 5.69 -4.64
CA GLU A 4 -18.01 5.82 -5.93
C GLU A 4 -18.09 7.27 -6.43
N HIS A 5 -17.96 8.24 -5.52
CA HIS A 5 -17.93 9.66 -5.85
C HIS A 5 -16.56 10.14 -6.32
N PHE A 6 -15.52 9.33 -6.12
CA PHE A 6 -14.20 9.57 -6.67
C PHE A 6 -14.10 8.75 -7.95
N ALA A 7 -13.53 9.32 -9.02
CA ALA A 7 -13.35 8.66 -10.31
C ALA A 7 -12.26 7.56 -10.25
N VAL A 8 -12.34 6.68 -9.25
CA VAL A 8 -11.41 5.58 -8.97
C VAL A 8 -11.34 4.63 -10.17
N ARG A 9 -12.47 4.42 -10.87
CA ARG A 9 -12.55 3.58 -12.06
C ARG A 9 -11.80 4.14 -13.27
N ASP A 10 -11.68 5.47 -13.36
CA ASP A 10 -11.02 6.16 -14.47
C ASP A 10 -9.58 6.58 -14.10
N SER A 11 -9.11 6.19 -12.91
CA SER A 11 -7.78 6.54 -12.43
C SER A 11 -6.70 5.63 -13.02
N LEU A 12 -5.51 6.19 -13.26
CA LEU A 12 -4.35 5.40 -13.67
C LEU A 12 -3.85 4.48 -12.55
N ALA A 13 -3.94 4.95 -11.30
CA ALA A 13 -3.55 4.20 -10.12
C ALA A 13 -4.18 4.81 -8.86
N VAL A 14 -4.33 3.98 -7.83
CA VAL A 14 -4.79 4.38 -6.49
C VAL A 14 -3.72 4.04 -5.47
N ILE A 15 -3.29 5.04 -4.69
CA ILE A 15 -2.31 4.85 -3.61
C ILE A 15 -3.03 4.95 -2.27
N VAL A 16 -3.01 3.87 -1.49
CA VAL A 16 -3.57 3.82 -0.13
C VAL A 16 -2.42 3.92 0.86
N ALA A 17 -2.29 5.08 1.51
CA ALA A 17 -1.23 5.39 2.48
C ALA A 17 -1.79 5.71 3.88
N ILE A 18 -2.78 4.94 4.32
CA ILE A 18 -3.43 5.10 5.63
C ILE A 18 -2.64 4.32 6.69
N SER A 19 -2.75 4.72 7.97
CA SER A 19 -2.02 4.07 9.08
C SER A 19 -2.92 3.21 9.98
N ASN A 20 -4.24 3.24 9.81
CA ASN A 20 -5.13 2.39 10.58
C ASN A 20 -5.44 1.10 9.81
N GLN A 21 -5.17 -0.07 10.40
CA GLN A 21 -5.36 -1.37 9.76
C GLN A 21 -6.81 -1.63 9.33
N HIS A 22 -7.78 -1.28 10.18
CA HIS A 22 -9.20 -1.45 9.85
C HIS A 22 -9.62 -0.55 8.69
N GLN A 23 -9.10 0.69 8.64
CA GLN A 23 -9.37 1.59 7.53
C GLN A 23 -8.71 1.12 6.23
N ILE A 24 -7.48 0.59 6.28
CA ILE A 24 -6.82 -0.01 5.11
C ILE A 24 -7.71 -1.12 4.53
N ARG A 25 -8.15 -2.06 5.38
CA ARG A 25 -9.05 -3.15 4.96
C ARG A 25 -10.29 -2.61 4.27
N LEU A 26 -11.01 -1.70 4.94
CA LEU A 26 -12.28 -1.17 4.44
C LEU A 26 -12.12 -0.48 3.07
N ILE A 27 -11.06 0.31 2.91
CA ILE A 27 -10.76 0.99 1.65
C ILE A 27 -10.38 -0.01 0.56
N CYS A 28 -9.52 -0.97 0.88
CA CYS A 28 -9.08 -2.00 -0.05
C CYS A 28 -10.24 -2.90 -0.51
N GLU A 29 -11.16 -3.27 0.38
CA GLU A 29 -12.38 -4.01 0.04
C GLU A 29 -13.30 -3.20 -0.89
N ASN A 30 -13.46 -1.90 -0.63
CA ASN A 30 -14.24 -1.03 -1.51
C ASN A 30 -13.59 -0.90 -2.89
N ILE A 31 -12.26 -0.81 -2.97
CA ILE A 31 -11.56 -0.75 -4.26
C ILE A 31 -11.75 -2.08 -5.02
N ASN A 32 -11.56 -3.20 -4.32
CA ASN A 32 -11.70 -4.54 -4.89
C ASN A 32 -13.14 -4.83 -5.38
N SER A 33 -14.17 -4.25 -4.74
CA SER A 33 -15.57 -4.45 -5.13
C SER A 33 -15.97 -3.76 -6.43
N PHE A 34 -15.15 -2.84 -6.97
CA PHE A 34 -15.43 -2.20 -8.26
C PHE A 34 -15.29 -3.14 -9.45
N ASN A 35 -14.74 -4.36 -9.28
CA ASN A 35 -14.48 -5.36 -10.32
C ASN A 35 -13.74 -4.78 -11.55
N ALA A 36 -12.94 -3.73 -11.33
CA ALA A 36 -12.07 -3.15 -12.32
C ALA A 36 -10.63 -3.51 -11.94
N ASP A 37 -9.80 -3.78 -12.95
CA ASP A 37 -8.36 -4.00 -12.75
C ASP A 37 -7.68 -2.66 -12.46
N ILE A 38 -7.92 -2.14 -11.27
CA ILE A 38 -7.40 -0.86 -10.80
C ILE A 38 -6.01 -1.11 -10.24
N ASN A 39 -5.01 -0.47 -10.83
CA ASN A 39 -3.64 -0.51 -10.33
C ASN A 39 -3.57 0.13 -8.93
N THR A 40 -3.63 -0.72 -7.91
CA THR A 40 -3.72 -0.30 -6.51
C THR A 40 -2.42 -0.58 -5.80
N ILE A 41 -1.84 0.46 -5.21
CA ILE A 41 -0.62 0.40 -4.40
C ILE A 41 -0.97 0.69 -2.95
N VAL A 42 -0.64 -0.22 -2.03
CA VAL A 42 -0.96 -0.08 -0.61
C VAL A 42 0.32 -0.05 0.22
N LYS A 43 0.47 0.99 1.04
CA LYS A 43 1.53 1.05 2.04
C LYS A 43 1.08 0.35 3.32
N VAL A 44 1.88 -0.61 3.78
CA VAL A 44 1.72 -1.28 5.08
C VAL A 44 2.96 -1.04 5.94
N ARG A 45 2.82 -1.06 7.26
CA ARG A 45 3.97 -0.87 8.18
C ARG A 45 4.81 -2.12 8.37
N ASN A 46 4.23 -3.29 8.16
CA ASN A 46 4.84 -4.59 8.39
C ASN A 46 4.01 -5.67 7.68
N SER A 47 4.54 -6.89 7.63
CA SER A 47 3.87 -8.05 7.02
C SER A 47 2.50 -8.32 7.63
N SER A 48 2.34 -8.21 8.96
CA SER A 48 1.05 -8.44 9.63
C SER A 48 -0.06 -7.49 9.16
N GLU A 49 0.27 -6.24 8.82
CA GLU A 49 -0.69 -5.30 8.21
C GLU A 49 -0.96 -5.62 6.74
N GLY A 50 0.01 -6.21 6.02
CA GLY A 50 -0.20 -6.76 4.68
C GLY A 50 -1.11 -7.98 4.67
N ASP A 51 -0.99 -8.85 5.67
CA ASP A 51 -1.81 -10.06 5.80
C ASP A 51 -3.31 -9.73 5.87
N VAL A 52 -3.66 -8.58 6.46
CA VAL A 52 -5.03 -8.07 6.57
C VAL A 52 -5.70 -7.86 5.20
N ILE A 53 -4.95 -7.72 4.12
CA ILE A 53 -5.49 -7.51 2.77
C ILE A 53 -5.01 -8.55 1.76
N SER A 54 -4.38 -9.62 2.24
CA SER A 54 -3.77 -10.67 1.40
C SER A 54 -4.77 -11.51 0.58
N ASP A 55 -6.04 -11.52 1.00
CA ASP A 55 -7.17 -12.15 0.30
C ASP A 55 -7.79 -11.26 -0.79
N LEU A 56 -7.36 -9.99 -0.89
CA LEU A 56 -7.85 -9.05 -1.89
C LEU A 56 -6.92 -9.05 -3.11
N ASN A 57 -7.46 -8.74 -4.29
CA ASN A 57 -6.70 -8.75 -5.55
C ASN A 57 -5.86 -7.46 -5.70
N ILE A 58 -4.91 -7.25 -4.78
CA ILE A 58 -4.05 -6.08 -4.72
C ILE A 58 -2.62 -6.50 -5.03
N ASN A 59 -2.13 -6.08 -6.21
CA ASN A 59 -0.86 -6.58 -6.76
C ASN A 59 0.39 -5.86 -6.22
N ASN A 60 0.23 -4.69 -5.60
CA ASN A 60 1.35 -3.84 -5.19
C ASN A 60 1.26 -3.46 -3.71
N ILE A 61 1.98 -4.17 -2.85
CA ILE A 61 2.09 -3.87 -1.42
C ILE A 61 3.50 -3.40 -1.09
N ILE A 62 3.59 -2.25 -0.42
CA ILE A 62 4.84 -1.65 0.02
C ILE A 62 4.93 -1.76 1.53
N ASN A 63 5.90 -2.54 2.04
CA ASN A 63 6.22 -2.56 3.46
C ASN A 63 7.18 -1.41 3.81
N SER A 64 6.67 -0.38 4.48
CA SER A 64 7.46 0.80 4.81
C SER A 64 8.61 0.52 5.78
N ARG A 65 8.49 -0.51 6.64
CA ARG A 65 9.58 -0.85 7.57
C ARG A 65 10.77 -1.45 6.84
N ASP A 66 10.51 -2.31 5.86
CA ASP A 66 11.56 -2.92 5.05
C ASP A 66 12.26 -1.84 4.21
N MET A 67 11.50 -0.97 3.56
CA MET A 67 12.07 0.17 2.82
C MET A 67 12.95 1.07 3.68
N VAL A 68 12.49 1.43 4.88
CA VAL A 68 13.28 2.26 5.79
C VAL A 68 14.53 1.51 6.26
N SER A 69 14.44 0.22 6.53
CA SER A 69 15.60 -0.62 6.88
C SER A 69 16.64 -0.62 5.75
N ASP A 70 16.22 -0.83 4.51
CA ASP A 70 17.10 -0.85 3.35
C ASP A 70 17.80 0.50 3.15
N ILE A 71 17.05 1.61 3.26
CA ILE A 71 17.62 2.97 3.18
C ILE A 71 18.64 3.19 4.31
N LEU A 72 18.37 2.73 5.53
CA LEU A 72 19.31 2.89 6.64
C LEU A 72 20.60 2.10 6.41
N VAL A 73 20.51 0.88 5.88
CA VAL A 73 21.67 0.06 5.53
C VAL A 73 22.48 0.72 4.41
N GLU A 74 21.81 1.18 3.35
CA GLU A 74 22.43 1.91 2.24
C GLU A 74 23.24 3.11 2.76
N ARG A 75 22.63 3.97 3.59
CA ARG A 75 23.30 5.15 4.14
C ARG A 75 24.45 4.80 5.09
N ALA A 76 24.35 3.71 5.84
CA ALA A 76 25.44 3.23 6.68
C ALA A 76 26.64 2.73 5.86
N LEU A 77 26.39 2.13 4.69
CA LEU A 77 27.43 1.66 3.77
C LEU A 77 28.02 2.78 2.91
N GLU A 78 27.23 3.81 2.58
CA GLU A 78 27.69 5.03 1.91
C GLU A 78 28.57 5.92 2.80
N CYS A 79 28.55 5.71 4.12
CA CYS A 79 29.57 6.21 5.05
C CYS A 79 30.92 5.50 4.82
N LYS A 80 31.47 5.61 3.63
CA LYS A 80 32.91 5.52 3.43
C LYS A 80 33.51 6.79 4.01
N LEU A 81 34.27 6.62 5.09
CA LEU A 81 35.14 7.63 5.70
C LEU A 81 35.89 8.40 4.60
N PRO A 82 36.07 9.74 4.72
CA PRO A 82 36.99 10.46 3.84
C PRO A 82 38.39 9.86 3.88
#